data_AF-A0AAU9JNB6-F1
#
_entry.id   AF-A0AAU9JNB6-F1
#
_cell.length_a   1.000
_cell.length_b   1.000
_cell.length_c   1.000
_cell.angle_alpha   90.00
_cell.angle_beta   90.00
_cell.angle_gamma   90.00
#
_symmetry.space_group_name_H-M   'P 1'
#
loop_
_entity.id
_entity.type
_entity.pdbx_description
1 polymer ?
#
loop_
_entity_poly.entity_id
_entity_poly.type
_entity_poly.pdbx_seq_one_letter_code
_entity_poly.pdbx_strand_id
1 'polypeptide(L)'
;MSDKKDNKKLSCYACGVELEEDHIGIKCPQDHNLCADCTQGYVESIFEDYQANLPPKCPMCNVEIPALNFERQLSPALLTTYQFYVTSTKIAEDETMRWCPKCNYFEIWAKSSTATLFYCRNPSCEDVTCIFCDKNVKLPDYEEFANKAFYDYLGEQAAEEEYEKMLEDGFFYHQVCAELYPLKKKIDNAIEEGEKRRCPQCGLSGRKDEYCTHMTCSVCQTKWCYFCGKKEADCDKDYTGNDIYAHNIEWIRNEKRCPMYFNQIQELDARWPEDDEDCLNRFHRLLTLKSLKQALDEIGLQNY
;
A
#
# COMPACT_ATOMS: atom_id res chain seq x y z
N MET A 1 -60.55 26.61 -8.81
CA MET A 1 -59.44 26.50 -9.78
C MET A 1 -58.43 25.58 -9.13
N SER A 2 -58.40 24.32 -9.54
CA SER A 2 -57.44 23.34 -9.02
C SER A 2 -56.10 23.57 -9.71
N ASP A 3 -55.11 24.03 -8.96
CA ASP A 3 -53.73 24.08 -9.42
C ASP A 3 -53.28 22.66 -9.79
N LYS A 4 -53.23 22.39 -11.09
CA LYS A 4 -52.53 21.23 -11.62
C LYS A 4 -51.05 21.51 -11.42
N LYS A 5 -50.46 20.94 -10.37
CA LYS A 5 -49.00 20.76 -10.33
C LYS A 5 -48.64 19.86 -11.51
N ASP A 6 -47.97 20.42 -12.50
CA ASP A 6 -47.32 19.64 -13.55
C ASP A 6 -46.31 18.69 -12.86
N ASN A 7 -46.66 17.42 -12.78
CA ASN A 7 -45.76 16.37 -12.30
C ASN A 7 -44.63 16.26 -13.33
N LYS A 8 -43.48 16.88 -13.05
CA LYS A 8 -42.27 16.74 -13.85
C LYS A 8 -41.88 15.26 -13.82
N LYS A 9 -42.12 14.54 -14.91
CA LYS A 9 -41.74 13.13 -15.04
C LYS A 9 -40.23 13.01 -14.88
N LEU A 10 -39.77 12.31 -13.84
CA LEU A 10 -38.37 11.99 -13.65
C LEU A 10 -38.02 10.81 -14.57
N SER A 11 -36.79 10.78 -15.08
CA SER A 11 -36.32 9.65 -15.88
C SER A 11 -34.88 9.30 -15.54
N CYS A 12 -34.57 8.01 -15.69
CA CYS A 12 -33.21 7.51 -15.56
C CYS A 12 -32.38 8.00 -16.76
N TYR A 13 -31.28 8.71 -16.53
CA TYR A 13 -30.48 9.21 -17.65
C TYR A 13 -29.75 8.09 -18.43
N ALA A 14 -29.54 6.92 -17.82
CA ALA A 14 -28.80 5.82 -18.43
C ALA A 14 -29.68 4.94 -19.34
N CYS A 15 -30.91 4.63 -18.90
CA CYS A 15 -31.82 3.73 -19.63
C CYS A 15 -33.12 4.39 -20.13
N GLY A 16 -33.40 5.62 -19.72
CA GLY A 16 -34.59 6.38 -20.14
C GLY A 16 -35.90 5.98 -19.46
N VAL A 17 -35.89 5.01 -18.54
CA VAL A 17 -37.09 4.59 -17.78
C VAL A 17 -37.64 5.75 -16.94
N GLU A 18 -38.97 5.95 -16.98
CA GLU A 18 -39.67 6.91 -16.10
C GLU A 18 -39.56 6.46 -14.63
N LEU A 19 -39.25 7.39 -13.74
CA LEU A 19 -39.01 7.15 -12.33
C LEU A 19 -40.08 7.84 -11.48
N GLU A 20 -40.46 7.18 -10.39
CA GLU A 20 -41.26 7.80 -9.32
C GLU A 20 -40.41 8.79 -8.51
N GLU A 21 -41.03 9.80 -7.89
CA GLU A 21 -40.33 10.82 -7.09
C GLU A 21 -39.49 10.22 -5.94
N ASP A 22 -39.93 9.11 -5.37
CA ASP A 22 -39.32 8.41 -4.25
C ASP A 22 -38.42 7.23 -4.68
N HIS A 23 -38.02 7.15 -5.96
CA HIS A 23 -37.16 6.07 -6.43
C HIS A 23 -35.88 5.92 -5.58
N ILE A 24 -35.44 4.67 -5.42
CA ILE A 24 -34.36 4.32 -4.49
C ILE A 24 -32.95 4.43 -5.08
N GLY A 25 -32.84 4.58 -6.40
CA GLY A 25 -31.54 4.75 -7.08
C GLY A 25 -30.86 6.09 -6.79
N ILE A 26 -29.71 6.31 -7.40
CA ILE A 26 -28.90 7.52 -7.15
C ILE A 26 -29.60 8.79 -7.63
N LYS A 27 -29.61 9.80 -6.76
CA LYS A 27 -30.09 11.16 -7.03
C LYS A 27 -28.94 12.15 -6.93
N CYS A 28 -28.67 12.84 -8.03
CA CYS A 28 -27.69 13.92 -8.10
C CYS A 28 -28.29 15.24 -7.58
N PRO A 29 -27.51 16.14 -6.95
CA PRO A 29 -27.97 17.47 -6.56
C PRO A 29 -28.49 18.34 -7.71
N GLN A 30 -28.11 18.02 -8.94
CA GLN A 30 -28.56 18.70 -10.18
C GLN A 30 -29.73 17.99 -10.88
N ASP A 31 -30.51 17.17 -10.15
CA ASP A 31 -31.72 16.49 -10.66
C ASP A 31 -31.46 15.46 -11.79
N HIS A 32 -30.25 14.91 -11.84
CA HIS A 32 -29.94 13.72 -12.64
C HIS A 32 -30.19 12.45 -11.81
N ASN A 33 -31.00 11.54 -12.34
CA ASN A 33 -31.46 10.37 -11.61
C ASN A 33 -31.01 9.07 -12.30
N LEU A 34 -30.62 8.06 -11.53
CA LEU A 34 -30.49 6.67 -11.98
C LEU A 34 -31.59 5.81 -11.38
N CYS A 35 -32.11 4.86 -12.17
CA CYS A 35 -32.93 3.79 -11.64
C CYS A 35 -32.12 2.84 -10.75
N ALA A 36 -32.80 1.95 -10.01
CA ALA A 36 -32.14 0.97 -9.15
C ALA A 36 -31.18 0.06 -9.93
N ASP A 37 -31.57 -0.39 -11.13
CA ASP A 37 -30.75 -1.30 -11.94
C ASP A 37 -29.47 -0.64 -12.47
N CYS A 38 -29.60 0.56 -13.06
CA CYS A 38 -28.44 1.30 -13.55
C CYS A 38 -27.52 1.80 -12.43
N THR A 39 -28.06 1.95 -11.21
CA THR A 39 -27.27 2.29 -10.04
C THR A 39 -26.26 1.18 -9.70
N GLN A 40 -26.59 -0.10 -9.89
CA GLN A 40 -25.66 -1.20 -9.64
C GLN A 40 -24.45 -1.13 -10.57
N GLY A 41 -24.66 -1.00 -11.88
CA GLY A 41 -23.56 -0.86 -12.84
C GLY A 41 -22.72 0.41 -12.60
N TYR A 42 -23.34 1.51 -12.17
CA TYR A 42 -22.60 2.69 -11.75
C TYR A 42 -21.72 2.42 -10.52
N VAL A 43 -22.27 1.80 -9.47
CA VAL A 43 -21.49 1.43 -8.28
C VAL A 43 -20.34 0.51 -8.65
N GLU A 44 -20.57 -0.53 -9.46
CA GLU A 44 -19.52 -1.43 -9.94
C GLU A 44 -18.39 -0.66 -10.64
N SER A 45 -18.72 0.25 -11.56
CA SER A 45 -17.73 1.07 -12.27
C SER A 45 -16.89 1.97 -11.34
N ILE A 46 -17.49 2.46 -10.25
CA ILE A 46 -16.73 3.23 -9.24
C ILE A 46 -15.73 2.32 -8.53
N PHE A 47 -16.11 1.08 -8.22
CA PHE A 47 -15.26 0.15 -7.47
C PHE A 47 -14.24 -0.62 -8.34
N GLU A 48 -14.29 -0.52 -9.67
CA GLU A 48 -13.20 -0.98 -10.56
C GLU A 48 -11.87 -0.29 -10.24
N ASP A 49 -11.91 1.03 -9.99
CA ASP A 49 -10.78 1.83 -9.49
C ASP A 49 -11.26 2.83 -8.44
N TYR A 50 -11.58 2.31 -7.26
CA TYR A 50 -12.14 3.11 -6.17
C TYR A 50 -11.20 4.25 -5.72
N GLN A 51 -9.88 4.11 -5.91
CA GLN A 51 -8.92 5.14 -5.50
C GLN A 51 -9.02 6.38 -6.38
N ALA A 52 -9.24 6.18 -7.69
CA ALA A 52 -9.42 7.28 -8.64
C ALA A 52 -10.86 7.82 -8.68
N ASN A 53 -11.85 6.96 -8.44
CA ASN A 53 -13.25 7.26 -8.69
C ASN A 53 -14.04 7.70 -7.45
N LEU A 54 -13.47 7.56 -6.25
CA LEU A 54 -14.04 8.15 -5.03
C LEU A 54 -13.45 9.55 -4.78
N PRO A 55 -14.24 10.51 -4.26
CA PRO A 55 -15.68 10.42 -4.01
C PRO A 55 -16.50 10.34 -5.32
N PRO A 56 -17.65 9.63 -5.30
CA PRO A 56 -18.41 9.33 -6.52
C PRO A 56 -19.00 10.60 -7.13
N LYS A 57 -18.86 10.78 -8.44
CA LYS A 57 -19.36 11.96 -9.17
C LYS A 57 -20.40 11.57 -10.21
N CYS A 58 -21.44 12.40 -10.34
CA CYS A 58 -22.47 12.24 -11.34
C CYS A 58 -21.86 12.22 -12.76
N PRO A 59 -22.04 11.17 -13.56
CA PRO A 59 -21.51 11.09 -14.92
C PRO A 59 -22.01 12.19 -15.87
N MET A 60 -23.17 12.79 -15.58
CA MET A 60 -23.79 13.81 -16.43
C MET A 60 -23.25 15.22 -16.18
N CYS A 61 -22.90 15.55 -14.93
CA CYS A 61 -22.54 16.93 -14.55
C CYS A 61 -21.30 17.03 -13.67
N ASN A 62 -20.66 15.90 -13.36
CA ASN A 62 -19.45 15.77 -12.55
C ASN A 62 -19.56 16.32 -11.12
N VAL A 63 -20.78 16.58 -10.63
CA VAL A 63 -21.04 16.97 -9.23
C VAL A 63 -20.99 15.74 -8.34
N GLU A 64 -20.38 15.88 -7.17
CA GLU A 64 -20.28 14.81 -6.16
C GLU A 64 -21.68 14.31 -5.75
N ILE A 65 -21.84 12.99 -5.70
CA ILE A 65 -23.06 12.34 -5.22
C ILE A 65 -23.04 12.38 -3.68
N PRO A 66 -24.12 12.84 -3.01
CA PRO A 66 -24.19 12.85 -1.55
C PRO A 66 -23.91 11.48 -0.94
N ALA A 67 -23.06 11.43 0.09
CA ALA A 67 -22.62 10.18 0.72
C ALA A 67 -23.78 9.25 1.10
N LEU A 68 -24.81 9.76 1.77
CA LEU A 68 -26.00 8.97 2.15
C LEU A 68 -26.75 8.38 0.94
N ASN A 69 -26.76 9.06 -0.20
CA ASN A 69 -27.40 8.54 -1.42
C ASN A 69 -26.60 7.39 -2.00
N PHE A 70 -25.27 7.46 -1.93
CA PHE A 70 -24.36 6.43 -2.44
C PHE A 70 -24.27 5.23 -1.48
N GLU A 71 -24.05 5.46 -0.19
CA GLU A 71 -23.90 4.42 0.85
C GLU A 71 -25.08 3.45 0.89
N ARG A 72 -26.31 3.95 0.70
CA ARG A 72 -27.53 3.13 0.66
C ARG A 72 -27.57 2.13 -0.49
N GLN A 73 -26.74 2.30 -1.51
CA GLN A 73 -26.65 1.41 -2.67
C GLN A 73 -25.59 0.32 -2.50
N LEU A 74 -24.78 0.41 -1.44
CA LEU A 74 -23.63 -0.46 -1.24
C LEU A 74 -24.02 -1.73 -0.49
N SER A 75 -23.46 -2.85 -0.91
CA SER A 75 -23.46 -4.07 -0.10
C SER A 75 -22.63 -3.85 1.18
N PRO A 76 -22.81 -4.66 2.23
CA PRO A 76 -22.01 -4.54 3.45
C PRO A 76 -20.49 -4.56 3.20
N ALA A 77 -20.04 -5.36 2.22
CA ALA A 77 -18.64 -5.42 1.82
C ALA A 77 -18.16 -4.12 1.17
N LEU A 78 -18.90 -3.60 0.19
CA LEU A 78 -18.55 -2.34 -0.49
C LEU A 78 -18.65 -1.13 0.44
N LEU A 79 -19.63 -1.13 1.35
CA LEU A 79 -19.77 -0.09 2.36
C LEU A 79 -18.54 -0.02 3.26
N THR A 80 -17.98 -1.17 3.65
CA THR A 80 -16.75 -1.23 4.44
C THR A 80 -15.59 -0.59 3.69
N THR A 81 -15.42 -0.91 2.40
CA THR A 81 -14.39 -0.31 1.54
C THR A 81 -14.58 1.20 1.35
N TYR A 82 -15.82 1.66 1.15
CA TYR A 82 -16.14 3.08 1.04
C TYR A 82 -15.83 3.83 2.34
N GLN A 83 -16.26 3.30 3.49
CA GLN A 83 -15.99 3.87 4.80
C GLN A 83 -14.49 3.94 5.09
N PHE A 84 -13.73 2.93 4.68
CA PHE A 84 -12.28 2.95 4.76
C PHE A 84 -11.67 4.10 3.94
N TYR A 85 -12.10 4.29 2.69
CA TYR A 85 -11.65 5.41 1.85
C TYR A 85 -12.02 6.77 2.47
N VAL A 86 -13.29 6.96 2.86
CA VAL A 86 -13.75 8.24 3.43
C VAL A 86 -13.05 8.54 4.74
N THR A 87 -12.77 7.53 5.55
CA THR A 87 -12.04 7.72 6.79
C THR A 87 -10.59 8.04 6.52
N SER A 88 -9.90 7.29 5.64
CA SER A 88 -8.48 7.48 5.34
C SER A 88 -8.15 8.86 4.75
N THR A 89 -9.08 9.45 3.99
CA THR A 89 -8.95 10.82 3.47
C THR A 89 -9.16 11.93 4.50
N LYS A 90 -9.68 11.60 5.69
CA LYS A 90 -10.00 12.56 6.77
C LYS A 90 -9.13 12.40 8.02
N ILE A 91 -8.19 11.45 8.03
CA ILE A 91 -7.26 11.23 9.15
C ILE A 91 -6.39 12.48 9.35
N ALA A 92 -6.25 12.94 10.59
CA ALA A 92 -5.38 14.07 10.90
C ALA A 92 -3.89 13.72 10.71
N GLU A 93 -3.03 14.73 10.54
CA GLU A 93 -1.60 14.50 10.32
C GLU A 93 -0.92 13.76 11.48
N ASP A 94 -1.43 13.88 12.71
CA ASP A 94 -0.96 13.22 13.92
C ASP A 94 -1.70 11.91 14.24
N GLU A 95 -2.59 11.46 13.35
CA GLU A 95 -3.35 10.22 13.49
C GLU A 95 -2.94 9.17 12.45
N THR A 96 -3.23 7.91 12.75
CA THR A 96 -3.02 6.79 11.84
C THR A 96 -4.14 5.78 11.99
N MET A 97 -4.52 5.16 10.88
CA MET A 97 -5.42 4.02 10.92
C MET A 97 -4.63 2.76 11.30
N ARG A 98 -5.21 1.93 12.15
CA ARG A 98 -4.71 0.60 12.51
C ARG A 98 -5.80 -0.43 12.27
N TRP A 99 -5.47 -1.53 11.62
CA TRP A 99 -6.43 -2.57 11.27
C TRP A 99 -6.15 -3.87 12.02
N CYS A 100 -7.21 -4.63 12.23
CA CYS A 100 -7.10 -6.02 12.64
C CYS A 100 -6.55 -6.86 11.46
N PRO A 101 -5.47 -7.65 11.65
CA PRO A 101 -4.95 -8.53 10.60
C PRO A 101 -5.89 -9.67 10.17
N LYS A 102 -7.03 -9.85 10.86
CA LYS A 102 -7.93 -11.02 10.72
C LYS A 102 -9.32 -10.67 10.20
N CYS A 103 -9.72 -9.41 10.27
CA CYS A 103 -11.02 -8.95 9.78
C CYS A 103 -10.94 -7.46 9.39
N ASN A 104 -12.03 -6.91 8.85
CA ASN A 104 -12.06 -5.53 8.38
C ASN A 104 -12.22 -4.47 9.50
N TYR A 105 -12.08 -4.86 10.77
CA TYR A 105 -12.14 -3.93 11.88
C TYR A 105 -10.90 -3.04 11.92
N PHE A 106 -11.09 -1.74 12.13
CA PHE A 106 -10.00 -0.78 12.26
C PHE A 106 -10.33 0.30 13.30
N GLU A 107 -9.29 0.93 13.81
CA GLU A 107 -9.36 2.06 14.74
C GLU A 107 -8.46 3.21 14.24
N ILE A 108 -8.77 4.43 14.67
CA ILE A 108 -7.90 5.60 14.46
C ILE A 108 -7.13 5.83 15.75
N TRP A 109 -5.80 5.82 15.67
CA TRP A 109 -4.90 6.02 16.79
C TRP A 109 -4.08 7.28 16.58
N ALA A 110 -3.72 7.95 17.67
CA ALA A 110 -2.66 8.96 17.61
C ALA A 110 -1.33 8.28 17.22
N LYS A 111 -0.54 8.92 16.35
CA LYS A 111 0.82 8.45 15.98
C LYS A 111 1.77 8.41 17.18
N SER A 112 1.48 9.18 18.22
CA SER A 112 2.19 9.16 19.51
C SER A 112 1.80 7.99 20.42
N SER A 113 0.85 7.14 20.01
CA SER A 113 0.44 5.99 20.80
C SER A 113 1.62 5.05 21.05
N THR A 114 1.81 4.69 22.32
CA THR A 114 2.82 3.72 22.77
C THR A 114 2.27 2.30 22.84
N ALA A 115 1.03 2.07 22.39
CA ALA A 115 0.43 0.74 22.40
C ALA A 115 1.22 -0.20 21.49
N THR A 116 1.46 -1.42 21.97
CA THR A 116 2.17 -2.47 21.23
C THR A 116 1.23 -3.56 20.71
N LEU A 117 0.00 -3.59 21.23
CA LEU A 117 -1.02 -4.58 20.92
C LEU A 117 -2.28 -3.91 20.38
N PHE A 118 -2.88 -4.52 19.36
CA PHE A 118 -4.17 -4.16 18.80
C PHE A 118 -5.22 -5.16 19.31
N TYR A 119 -6.27 -4.64 19.96
CA TYR A 119 -7.36 -5.42 20.52
C TYR A 119 -8.59 -5.26 19.62
N CYS A 120 -8.91 -6.28 18.83
CA CYS A 120 -10.04 -6.21 17.91
C CYS A 120 -11.36 -6.10 18.69
N ARG A 121 -12.13 -5.03 18.48
CA ARG A 121 -13.46 -4.85 19.12
C ARG A 121 -14.61 -5.41 18.30
N ASN A 122 -14.33 -6.09 17.19
CA ASN A 122 -15.36 -6.82 16.46
C ASN A 122 -15.77 -8.06 17.28
N PRO A 123 -17.04 -8.18 17.73
CA PRO A 123 -17.49 -9.30 18.56
C PRO A 123 -17.37 -10.68 17.91
N SER A 124 -17.24 -10.73 16.58
CA SER A 124 -17.03 -11.99 15.86
C SER A 124 -15.55 -12.39 15.72
N CYS A 125 -14.61 -11.54 16.13
CA CYS A 125 -13.18 -11.76 15.97
C CYS A 125 -12.45 -11.73 17.31
N GLU A 126 -12.54 -10.63 18.07
CA GLU A 126 -11.96 -10.45 19.42
C GLU A 126 -10.46 -10.78 19.56
N ASP A 127 -9.73 -10.96 18.46
CA ASP A 127 -8.31 -11.27 18.46
C ASP A 127 -7.45 -10.11 19.00
N VAL A 128 -6.37 -10.49 19.67
CA VAL A 128 -5.31 -9.57 20.10
C VAL A 128 -4.08 -9.84 19.24
N THR A 129 -3.53 -8.79 18.63
CA THR A 129 -2.39 -8.91 17.70
C THR A 129 -1.29 -7.91 18.01
N CYS A 130 -0.04 -8.24 17.71
CA CYS A 130 1.08 -7.33 17.85
C CYS A 130 1.13 -6.37 16.66
N ILE A 131 1.17 -5.06 16.91
CA ILE A 131 1.12 -4.05 15.83
C ILE A 131 2.38 -3.98 14.96
N PHE A 132 3.43 -4.69 15.36
CA PHE A 132 4.74 -4.68 14.71
C PHE A 132 4.96 -5.91 13.81
N CYS A 133 4.29 -7.02 14.10
CA CYS A 133 4.45 -8.27 13.35
C CYS A 133 3.15 -8.96 12.95
N ASP A 134 1.99 -8.38 13.31
CA ASP A 134 0.63 -8.82 12.98
C ASP A 134 0.27 -10.23 13.46
N LYS A 135 1.12 -10.85 14.30
CA LYS A 135 0.87 -12.15 14.91
C LYS A 135 -0.10 -12.03 16.08
N ASN A 136 -0.87 -13.09 16.29
CA ASN A 136 -1.79 -13.22 17.41
C ASN A 136 -1.02 -13.31 18.73
N VAL A 137 -1.51 -12.60 19.73
CA VAL A 137 -0.92 -12.55 21.07
C VAL A 137 -1.88 -13.21 22.03
N LYS A 138 -1.43 -14.32 22.62
CA LYS A 138 -2.13 -14.91 23.77
C LYS A 138 -1.83 -14.03 24.98
N LEU A 139 -2.88 -13.47 25.57
CA LEU A 139 -2.74 -12.74 26.83
C LEU A 139 -2.62 -13.75 27.98
N PRO A 140 -1.72 -13.52 28.96
CA PRO A 140 -1.68 -14.35 30.15
C PRO A 140 -2.98 -14.19 30.95
N ASP A 141 -3.42 -15.28 31.59
CA ASP A 141 -4.53 -15.21 32.54
C ASP A 141 -4.10 -14.38 33.76
N TYR A 142 -4.97 -13.48 34.23
CA TYR A 142 -4.66 -12.52 35.29
C TYR A 142 -4.35 -13.23 36.62
N GLU A 143 -4.99 -14.35 36.90
CA GLU A 143 -4.72 -15.17 38.09
C GLU A 143 -3.36 -15.87 38.03
N GLU A 144 -2.89 -16.23 36.83
CA GLU A 144 -1.61 -16.90 36.60
C GLU A 144 -0.44 -15.89 36.70
N PHE A 145 -0.63 -14.67 36.19
CA PHE A 145 0.37 -13.60 36.24
C PHE A 145 0.60 -13.07 37.67
N ALA A 146 -0.47 -12.90 38.45
CA ALA A 146 -0.39 -12.43 39.83
C ALA A 146 0.30 -13.44 40.77
N ASN A 147 0.07 -14.74 40.55
CA ASN A 147 0.76 -15.79 41.29
C ASN A 147 2.24 -15.90 40.93
N LYS A 148 2.63 -15.61 39.68
CA LYS A 148 4.03 -15.77 39.24
C LYS A 148 4.96 -14.62 39.66
N ALA A 149 4.48 -13.37 39.65
CA ALA A 149 5.23 -12.23 40.22
C ALA A 149 5.50 -12.40 41.73
N PHE A 150 4.72 -13.23 42.41
CA PHE A 150 4.92 -13.62 43.81
C PHE A 150 6.00 -14.72 43.99
N TYR A 151 6.19 -15.60 42.99
CA TYR A 151 7.21 -16.66 43.00
C TYR A 151 8.61 -16.18 42.60
N ASP A 152 8.72 -15.17 41.73
CA ASP A 152 10.01 -14.56 41.35
C ASP A 152 10.72 -13.88 42.55
N TYR A 153 9.99 -13.55 43.62
CA TYR A 153 10.55 -13.04 44.88
C TYR A 153 11.17 -14.15 45.76
N LEU A 154 11.01 -15.44 45.43
CA LEU A 154 11.31 -16.58 46.34
C LEU A 154 12.29 -17.66 45.85
N GLY A 155 13.01 -17.54 44.72
CA GLY A 155 14.24 -18.33 44.52
C GLY A 155 14.65 -18.76 43.10
N GLU A 156 15.96 -18.71 42.84
CA GLU A 156 16.68 -18.59 41.55
C GLU A 156 16.88 -19.85 40.67
N GLN A 157 16.17 -20.98 40.82
CA GLN A 157 16.51 -22.19 40.03
C GLN A 157 15.37 -22.98 39.37
N ALA A 158 14.10 -22.62 39.59
CA ALA A 158 12.97 -23.14 38.81
C ALA A 158 12.53 -22.19 37.68
N ALA A 159 13.19 -21.03 37.56
CA ALA A 159 12.77 -19.94 36.69
C ALA A 159 13.18 -20.14 35.23
N GLU A 160 14.24 -20.90 34.91
CA GLU A 160 14.86 -20.88 33.57
C GLU A 160 14.06 -21.69 32.52
N GLU A 161 13.67 -22.94 32.81
CA GLU A 161 12.83 -23.74 31.89
C GLU A 161 11.40 -23.19 31.77
N GLU A 162 10.84 -22.64 32.85
CA GLU A 162 9.53 -21.98 32.80
C GLU A 162 9.57 -20.61 32.12
N TYR A 163 10.70 -19.89 32.18
CA TYR A 163 10.92 -18.66 31.45
C TYR A 163 11.10 -18.93 29.96
N GLU A 164 11.82 -19.99 29.56
CA GLU A 164 11.86 -20.44 28.15
C GLU A 164 10.46 -20.81 27.64
N LYS A 165 9.64 -21.49 28.45
CA LYS A 165 8.26 -21.83 28.09
C LYS A 165 7.31 -20.61 28.07
N MET A 166 7.53 -19.63 28.94
CA MET A 166 6.81 -18.35 28.91
C MET A 166 7.23 -17.44 27.77
N LEU A 167 8.50 -17.53 27.35
CA LEU A 167 8.95 -16.97 26.10
C LEU A 167 8.15 -17.65 24.98
N GLU A 168 8.11 -18.99 24.90
CA GLU A 168 7.31 -19.76 23.93
C GLU A 168 5.83 -19.33 23.84
N ASP A 169 5.18 -18.94 24.95
CA ASP A 169 3.76 -18.56 25.01
C ASP A 169 3.42 -17.10 24.63
N GLY A 170 4.34 -16.38 24.00
CA GLY A 170 4.00 -15.35 22.99
C GLY A 170 3.84 -13.91 23.48
N PHE A 171 3.37 -13.64 24.71
CA PHE A 171 3.20 -12.26 25.18
C PHE A 171 4.54 -11.51 25.31
N PHE A 172 5.55 -12.14 25.92
CA PHE A 172 6.87 -11.53 26.13
C PHE A 172 7.68 -11.37 24.83
N TYR A 173 7.55 -12.29 23.86
CA TYR A 173 8.16 -12.12 22.53
C TYR A 173 7.70 -10.83 21.83
N HIS A 174 6.46 -10.43 22.07
CA HIS A 174 5.90 -9.22 21.46
C HIS A 174 6.34 -7.93 22.16
N GLN A 175 6.88 -7.97 23.38
CA GLN A 175 7.55 -6.82 23.98
C GLN A 175 8.86 -6.52 23.24
N VAL A 176 9.67 -7.55 22.98
CA VAL A 176 10.92 -7.42 22.20
C VAL A 176 10.64 -6.98 20.75
N CYS A 177 9.47 -7.32 20.20
CA CYS A 177 9.07 -6.86 18.86
C CYS A 177 9.08 -5.34 18.76
N ALA A 178 8.64 -4.61 19.78
CA ALA A 178 8.63 -3.15 19.75
C ALA A 178 10.04 -2.56 19.65
N GLU A 179 10.99 -3.15 20.37
CA GLU A 179 12.40 -2.73 20.39
C GLU A 179 13.12 -3.05 19.08
N LEU A 180 12.88 -4.23 18.51
CA LEU A 180 13.52 -4.67 17.27
C LEU A 180 12.84 -4.13 16.01
N TYR A 181 11.59 -3.64 16.11
CA TYR A 181 10.82 -3.19 14.95
C TYR A 181 11.51 -2.07 14.15
N PRO A 182 12.12 -1.02 14.75
CA PRO A 182 12.84 -0.01 13.99
C PRO A 182 13.97 -0.60 13.14
N LEU A 183 14.69 -1.61 13.67
CA LEU A 183 15.76 -2.30 12.94
C LEU A 183 15.20 -3.17 11.82
N LYS A 184 14.16 -3.97 12.12
CA LYS A 184 13.44 -4.76 11.12
C LYS A 184 12.91 -3.88 9.99
N LYS A 185 12.32 -2.73 10.32
CA LYS A 185 11.78 -1.77 9.34
C LYS A 185 12.86 -1.22 8.40
N LYS A 186 14.08 -0.98 8.88
CA LYS A 186 15.20 -0.59 8.02
C LYS A 186 15.56 -1.70 7.02
N ILE A 187 15.58 -2.95 7.49
CA ILE A 187 15.84 -4.12 6.63
C ILE A 187 14.71 -4.30 5.60
N ASP A 188 13.45 -4.24 6.03
CA ASP A 188 12.28 -4.36 5.15
C ASP A 188 12.29 -3.27 4.07
N ASN A 189 12.54 -2.00 4.45
CA ASN A 189 12.67 -0.90 3.51
C ASN A 189 13.81 -1.12 2.50
N ALA A 190 14.93 -1.69 2.94
CA ALA A 190 16.07 -1.96 2.07
C ALA A 190 15.78 -3.08 1.05
N ILE A 191 15.00 -4.10 1.46
CA ILE A 191 14.51 -5.14 0.56
C ILE A 191 13.58 -4.51 -0.49
N GLU A 192 12.58 -3.76 -0.03
CA GLU A 192 11.59 -3.10 -0.88
C GLU A 192 12.24 -2.14 -1.90
N GLU A 193 13.25 -1.37 -1.46
CA GLU A 193 13.97 -0.44 -2.34
C GLU A 193 14.81 -1.16 -3.40
N GLY A 194 15.29 -2.37 -3.11
CA GLY A 194 16.02 -3.19 -4.08
C GLY A 194 15.14 -3.80 -5.17
N GLU A 195 13.87 -4.05 -4.87
CA GLU A 195 12.90 -4.67 -5.79
C GLU A 195 12.29 -3.70 -6.82
N LYS A 196 12.55 -2.39 -6.68
CA LYS A 196 11.97 -1.36 -7.53
C LYS A 196 12.96 -0.27 -7.92
N ARG A 197 12.59 0.54 -8.91
CA ARG A 197 13.29 1.79 -9.22
C ARG A 197 12.31 2.94 -9.16
N ARG A 198 12.80 4.11 -8.75
CA ARG A 198 12.02 5.33 -8.62
C ARG A 198 12.27 6.24 -9.80
N CYS A 199 11.21 6.83 -10.33
CA CYS A 199 11.34 7.92 -11.27
C CYS A 199 12.14 9.06 -10.62
N PRO A 200 13.25 9.52 -11.23
CA PRO A 200 14.10 10.57 -10.65
C PRO A 200 13.45 11.96 -10.62
N GLN A 201 12.22 12.11 -11.12
CA GLN A 201 11.48 13.37 -11.09
C GLN A 201 10.36 13.37 -10.05
N CYS A 202 9.43 12.41 -10.11
CA CYS A 202 8.26 12.39 -9.23
C CYS A 202 8.30 11.29 -8.16
N GLY A 203 9.31 10.42 -8.16
CA GLY A 203 9.45 9.34 -7.18
C GLY A 203 8.52 8.14 -7.40
N LEU A 204 7.68 8.13 -8.45
CA LEU A 204 6.86 6.96 -8.80
C LEU A 204 7.75 5.73 -8.90
N SER A 205 7.47 4.73 -8.07
CA SER A 205 8.28 3.52 -7.97
C SER A 205 7.59 2.35 -8.65
N GLY A 206 8.36 1.54 -9.36
CA GLY A 206 7.85 0.32 -9.96
C GLY A 206 8.97 -0.63 -10.31
N ARG A 207 8.57 -1.86 -10.61
CA ARG A 207 9.44 -2.85 -11.23
C ARG A 207 9.16 -2.86 -12.72
N LYS A 208 10.21 -2.91 -13.53
CA LYS A 208 10.07 -2.98 -14.99
C LYS A 208 9.52 -4.35 -15.41
N ASP A 209 8.73 -4.36 -16.47
CA ASP A 209 8.10 -5.52 -17.13
C ASP A 209 8.73 -5.82 -18.51
N GLU A 210 9.10 -4.79 -19.27
CA GLU A 210 9.77 -4.95 -20.57
C GLU A 210 11.31 -5.04 -20.45
N TYR A 211 11.99 -5.38 -21.56
CA TYR A 211 13.43 -5.62 -21.56
C TYR A 211 14.31 -4.37 -21.77
N CYS A 212 13.79 -3.32 -22.43
CA CYS A 212 14.57 -2.11 -22.74
C CYS A 212 14.78 -1.22 -21.50
N THR A 213 16.00 -0.85 -21.14
CA THR A 213 16.28 -0.07 -19.92
C THR A 213 15.72 1.36 -19.94
N HIS A 214 15.18 1.86 -21.05
CA HIS A 214 14.53 3.16 -21.12
C HIS A 214 13.10 3.12 -20.56
N MET A 215 12.72 4.17 -19.85
CA MET A 215 11.42 4.32 -19.22
C MET A 215 10.85 5.70 -19.53
N THR A 216 9.53 5.77 -19.67
CA THR A 216 8.76 7.02 -19.62
C THR A 216 7.80 6.94 -18.44
N CYS A 217 7.88 7.90 -17.52
CA CYS A 217 7.01 7.89 -16.34
C CYS A 217 5.55 8.18 -16.73
N SER A 218 4.60 7.32 -16.35
CA SER A 218 3.17 7.52 -16.62
C SER A 218 2.58 8.77 -15.96
N VAL A 219 3.13 9.20 -14.82
CA VAL A 219 2.65 10.35 -14.05
C VAL A 219 3.25 11.66 -14.55
N CYS A 220 4.57 11.76 -14.65
CA CYS A 220 5.25 13.03 -14.97
C CYS A 220 5.88 13.08 -16.38
N GLN A 221 5.72 12.03 -17.18
CA GLN A 221 6.21 11.91 -18.56
C GLN A 221 7.73 12.06 -18.72
N THR A 222 8.49 12.03 -17.61
CA THR A 222 9.96 12.09 -17.63
C THR A 222 10.50 10.83 -18.29
N LYS A 223 11.40 11.01 -19.26
CA LYS A 223 12.23 9.94 -19.85
C LYS A 223 13.47 9.71 -19.00
N TRP A 224 13.77 8.46 -18.70
CA TRP A 224 14.87 8.10 -17.79
C TRP A 224 15.35 6.66 -18.04
N CYS A 225 16.57 6.35 -17.61
CA CYS A 225 17.12 5.00 -17.69
C CYS A 225 16.87 4.25 -16.38
N TYR A 226 16.19 3.12 -16.45
CA TYR A 226 15.88 2.23 -15.33
C TYR A 226 17.15 1.69 -14.66
N PHE A 227 18.17 1.36 -15.46
CA PHE A 227 19.44 0.80 -14.97
C PHE A 227 20.16 1.78 -14.05
N CYS A 228 20.55 2.97 -14.53
CA CYS A 228 21.26 3.96 -13.72
C CYS A 228 20.34 4.85 -12.86
N GLY A 229 19.04 4.94 -13.19
CA GLY A 229 18.07 5.74 -12.46
C GLY A 229 18.12 7.24 -12.77
N LYS A 230 18.84 7.64 -13.83
CA LYS A 230 19.03 9.05 -14.22
C LYS A 230 18.00 9.50 -15.26
N LYS A 231 17.63 10.77 -15.23
CA LYS A 231 16.82 11.41 -16.28
C LYS A 231 17.60 11.41 -17.58
N GLU A 232 16.89 11.44 -18.71
CA GLU A 232 17.51 11.55 -20.04
C GLU A 232 18.49 12.73 -20.14
N ALA A 233 18.20 13.86 -19.49
CA ALA A 233 19.08 15.03 -19.48
C ALA A 233 20.38 14.81 -18.68
N ASP A 234 20.38 13.90 -17.70
CA ASP A 234 21.49 13.62 -16.79
C ASP A 234 22.31 12.38 -17.20
N CYS A 235 21.85 11.67 -18.23
CA CYS A 235 22.55 10.53 -18.80
C CYS A 235 23.78 10.99 -19.59
N ASP A 236 24.90 10.29 -19.41
CA ASP A 236 26.05 10.43 -20.30
C ASP A 236 25.66 9.91 -21.68
N LYS A 237 25.83 10.72 -22.73
CA LYS A 237 25.41 10.41 -24.10
C LYS A 237 26.57 10.55 -25.06
N ASP A 238 26.46 9.86 -26.18
CA ASP A 238 27.36 10.07 -27.30
C ASP A 238 27.22 11.46 -27.95
N TYR A 239 28.29 11.93 -28.60
CA TYR A 239 28.36 13.23 -29.25
C TYR A 239 27.38 13.38 -30.43
N THR A 240 26.85 12.27 -30.93
CA THR A 240 25.96 12.24 -32.10
C THR A 240 24.47 12.33 -31.79
N GLY A 241 24.05 12.09 -30.54
CA GLY A 241 22.64 11.90 -30.21
C GLY A 241 22.15 12.72 -29.03
N ASN A 242 21.01 13.39 -29.21
CA ASN A 242 20.35 14.17 -28.16
C ASN A 242 19.33 13.34 -27.35
N ASP A 243 18.99 12.15 -27.82
CA ASP A 243 17.99 11.29 -27.19
C ASP A 243 18.59 10.32 -26.17
N ILE A 244 17.71 9.57 -25.51
CA ILE A 244 18.10 8.58 -24.50
C ILE A 244 18.88 7.39 -25.08
N TYR A 245 18.73 7.05 -26.37
CA TYR A 245 19.42 5.90 -26.97
C TYR A 245 20.92 6.15 -27.14
N ALA A 246 21.32 7.42 -27.27
CA ALA A 246 22.72 7.82 -27.24
C ALA A 246 23.42 7.45 -25.92
N HIS A 247 22.67 7.15 -24.85
CA HIS A 247 23.20 6.68 -23.57
C HIS A 247 23.75 5.25 -23.63
N ASN A 248 23.32 4.40 -24.57
CA ASN A 248 23.78 3.01 -24.63
C ASN A 248 24.94 2.79 -25.61
N ILE A 249 25.29 3.80 -26.42
CA ILE A 249 26.37 3.69 -27.39
C ILE A 249 27.70 3.49 -26.67
N GLU A 250 28.42 2.44 -27.04
CA GLU A 250 29.71 2.05 -26.43
C GLU A 250 29.67 1.93 -24.90
N TRP A 251 28.53 1.53 -24.32
CA TRP A 251 28.37 1.42 -22.86
C TRP A 251 29.42 0.51 -22.21
N ILE A 252 29.88 -0.52 -22.94
CA ILE A 252 30.96 -1.42 -22.54
C ILE A 252 32.27 -0.68 -22.21
N ARG A 253 32.53 0.43 -22.91
CA ARG A 253 33.78 1.21 -22.80
C ARG A 253 33.65 2.42 -21.88
N ASN A 254 32.44 2.76 -21.45
CA ASN A 254 32.16 3.94 -20.65
C ASN A 254 31.26 3.57 -19.46
N GLU A 255 31.85 3.55 -18.26
CA GLU A 255 31.17 3.23 -16.99
C GLU A 255 29.98 4.15 -16.65
N LYS A 256 29.87 5.32 -17.30
CA LYS A 256 28.75 6.26 -17.11
C LYS A 256 27.56 5.95 -18.01
N ARG A 257 27.71 5.03 -18.96
CA ARG A 257 26.71 4.58 -19.92
C ARG A 257 26.16 3.22 -19.52
N CYS A 258 24.98 2.87 -19.99
CA CYS A 258 24.26 1.68 -19.55
C CYS A 258 23.85 0.80 -20.73
N PRO A 259 23.66 -0.51 -20.53
CA PRO A 259 23.17 -1.38 -21.59
C PRO A 259 21.74 -0.99 -21.99
N MET A 260 21.40 -1.22 -23.26
CA MET A 260 20.05 -0.98 -23.76
C MET A 260 19.09 -2.07 -23.30
N TYR A 261 19.59 -3.31 -23.19
CA TYR A 261 18.85 -4.49 -22.71
C TYR A 261 19.67 -5.20 -21.64
N PHE A 262 19.00 -5.82 -20.66
CA PHE A 262 19.70 -6.47 -19.55
C PHE A 262 20.56 -7.66 -19.98
N ASN A 263 20.10 -8.47 -20.95
CA ASN A 263 20.86 -9.60 -21.49
C ASN A 263 22.21 -9.20 -22.15
N GLN A 264 22.39 -7.96 -22.61
CA GLN A 264 23.66 -7.48 -23.16
C GLN A 264 24.81 -7.53 -22.12
N ILE A 265 24.50 -7.59 -20.83
CA ILE A 265 25.50 -7.69 -19.77
C ILE A 265 26.24 -9.05 -19.83
N GLN A 266 25.58 -10.09 -20.32
CA GLN A 266 26.19 -11.41 -20.48
C GLN A 266 27.41 -11.37 -21.42
N GLU A 267 27.41 -10.48 -22.41
CA GLU A 267 28.53 -10.29 -23.35
C GLU A 267 29.83 -9.87 -22.63
N LEU A 268 29.72 -9.27 -21.44
CA LEU A 268 30.85 -8.85 -20.61
C LEU A 268 31.11 -9.77 -19.42
N ASP A 269 30.05 -10.32 -18.85
CA ASP A 269 30.10 -11.12 -17.64
C ASP A 269 29.21 -12.35 -17.79
N ALA A 270 29.83 -13.48 -18.13
CA ALA A 270 29.17 -14.77 -18.30
C ALA A 270 28.45 -15.30 -17.05
N ARG A 271 28.57 -14.64 -15.89
CA ARG A 271 27.77 -14.95 -14.70
C ARG A 271 26.35 -14.40 -14.79
N TRP A 272 26.07 -13.50 -15.73
CA TRP A 272 24.71 -13.04 -16.01
C TRP A 272 23.95 -14.10 -16.83
N PRO A 273 22.64 -14.27 -16.59
CA PRO A 273 21.79 -15.13 -17.39
C PRO A 273 21.72 -14.68 -18.86
N GLU A 274 21.23 -15.54 -19.74
CA GLU A 274 20.93 -15.17 -21.15
C GLU A 274 19.51 -14.62 -21.28
N ASP A 275 18.59 -15.17 -20.47
CA ASP A 275 17.19 -14.78 -20.45
C ASP A 275 17.01 -13.39 -19.81
N ASP A 276 16.19 -12.56 -20.43
CA ASP A 276 15.99 -11.18 -20.00
C ASP A 276 15.29 -11.06 -18.63
N GLU A 277 14.34 -11.95 -18.33
CA GLU A 277 13.64 -11.97 -17.04
C GLU A 277 14.60 -12.36 -15.93
N ASP A 278 15.43 -13.38 -16.17
CA ASP A 278 16.47 -13.80 -15.23
C ASP A 278 17.54 -12.72 -15.03
N CYS A 279 17.90 -11.98 -16.09
CA CYS A 279 18.81 -10.83 -15.95
C CYS A 279 18.19 -9.72 -15.10
N LEU A 280 16.91 -9.41 -15.29
CA LEU A 280 16.20 -8.45 -14.48
C LEU A 280 16.09 -8.89 -13.02
N ASN A 281 15.78 -10.17 -12.78
CA ASN A 281 15.79 -10.79 -11.45
C ASN A 281 17.17 -10.64 -10.77
N ARG A 282 18.25 -10.93 -11.52
CA ARG A 282 19.62 -10.77 -11.02
C ARG A 282 19.96 -9.33 -10.71
N PHE A 283 19.58 -8.38 -11.57
CA PHE A 283 19.79 -6.95 -11.33
C PHE A 283 19.12 -6.50 -10.02
N HIS A 284 17.85 -6.85 -9.82
CA HIS A 284 17.14 -6.52 -8.59
C HIS A 284 17.73 -7.20 -7.37
N ARG A 285 18.14 -8.47 -7.48
CA ARG A 285 18.88 -9.15 -6.40
C ARG A 285 20.16 -8.40 -6.01
N LEU A 286 20.93 -7.90 -6.98
CA LEU A 286 22.15 -7.13 -6.69
C LEU A 286 21.83 -5.77 -6.04
N LEU A 287 20.76 -5.09 -6.47
CA LEU A 287 20.29 -3.87 -5.83
C LEU A 287 19.85 -4.13 -4.39
N THR A 288 19.04 -5.16 -4.14
CA THR A 288 18.61 -5.56 -2.80
C THR A 288 19.80 -5.88 -1.91
N LEU A 289 20.79 -6.64 -2.39
CA LEU A 289 22.01 -6.93 -1.62
C LEU A 289 22.80 -5.66 -1.27
N LYS A 290 22.88 -4.70 -2.21
CA LYS A 290 23.53 -3.41 -1.96
C LYS A 290 22.78 -2.60 -0.91
N SER A 291 21.46 -2.47 -1.04
CA SER A 291 20.62 -1.74 -0.08
C SER A 291 20.65 -2.39 1.31
N LEU A 292 20.58 -3.72 1.38
CA LEU A 292 20.71 -4.47 2.63
C LEU A 292 22.06 -4.23 3.30
N LYS A 293 23.15 -4.25 2.53
CA LYS A 293 24.48 -3.96 3.08
C LYS A 293 24.53 -2.55 3.67
N GLN A 294 24.01 -1.55 2.97
CA GLN A 294 23.94 -0.18 3.48
C GLN A 294 23.11 -0.09 4.77
N ALA A 295 21.95 -0.74 4.81
CA ALA A 295 21.11 -0.77 6.01
C ALA A 295 21.81 -1.45 7.19
N LEU A 296 22.54 -2.55 6.96
CA LEU A 296 23.32 -3.23 7.99
C LEU A 296 24.49 -2.38 8.49
N ASP A 297 25.20 -1.71 7.59
CA ASP A 297 26.29 -0.79 7.96
C ASP A 297 25.76 0.37 8.82
N GLU A 298 24.61 0.95 8.46
CA GLU A 298 23.93 1.99 9.25
C GLU A 298 23.46 1.50 10.63
N ILE A 299 22.94 0.28 10.71
CA ILE A 299 22.56 -0.35 11.99
C ILE A 299 23.80 -0.58 12.84
N GLY A 300 24.89 -1.07 12.24
CA GLY A 300 26.16 -1.29 12.93
C GLY A 300 26.73 0.01 13.49
N LEU A 301 26.78 1.08 12.70
CA LEU A 301 27.28 2.41 13.11
C LEU A 301 26.45 3.10 14.20
N GLN A 302 25.19 2.69 14.41
CA GLN A 302 24.37 3.23 15.50
C GLN A 302 24.65 2.56 16.86
N ASN A 303 25.26 1.38 16.85
CA ASN A 303 25.52 0.56 18.04
C ASN A 303 26.97 0.66 18.53
N TYR A 304 27.83 1.43 17.85
CA TYR A 304 29.24 1.68 18.19
C TYR A 304 29.57 3.17 18.03
#